data_AF-A0A2R7IKR1-F1
#
_entry.id   AF-A0A2R7IKR1-F1
#
_cell.length_a   1.000
_cell.length_b   1.000
_cell.length_c   1.000
_cell.angle_alpha   90.00
_cell.angle_beta   90.00
_cell.angle_gamma   90.00
#
_symmetry.space_group_name_H-M   'P 1'
#
loop_
_entity.id
_entity.type
_entity.pdbx_description
1 polymer ?
#
loop_
_entity_poly.entity_id
_entity_poly.type
_entity_poly.pdbx_seq_one_letter_code
_entity_poly.pdbx_strand_id
1 'polypeptide(L)'
;MFQAAYEVDLFGRIDKQINAAQLNTSALDAARDAARLSVTAATVSGYLTLLGLDARLQVVRETITSRAEALRIARSRARVGYTSELELRQAEAEYQATVVIQPQVQLAIARQENALSALVGRTPGPIPRGATLDRLATPGVPTGLPSDLLR
;
A
#
# COMPACT_ATOMS: atom_id res chain seq x y z
N MET A 1 27.85 -58.04 -12.65
CA MET A 1 28.22 -57.43 -13.94
C MET A 1 28.31 -55.93 -13.74
N PHE A 2 29.37 -55.29 -14.22
CA PHE A 2 29.46 -53.83 -14.31
C PHE A 2 29.15 -53.41 -15.73
N GLN A 3 28.30 -52.40 -15.90
CA GLN A 3 28.01 -51.74 -17.17
C GLN A 3 28.32 -50.25 -17.03
N ALA A 4 28.91 -49.66 -18.07
CA ALA A 4 29.19 -48.23 -18.17
C ALA A 4 28.73 -47.72 -19.54
N ALA A 5 28.22 -46.50 -19.57
CA ALA A 5 27.88 -45.77 -20.79
C ALA A 5 28.66 -44.45 -20.80
N TYR A 6 29.33 -44.15 -21.91
CA TYR A 6 30.13 -42.95 -22.12
C TYR A 6 29.87 -42.42 -23.53
N GLU A 7 29.60 -41.12 -23.64
CA GLU A 7 29.39 -40.43 -24.90
C GLU A 7 30.52 -39.41 -25.10
N VAL A 8 31.19 -39.47 -26.25
CA VAL A 8 32.27 -38.54 -26.61
C VAL A 8 31.67 -37.28 -27.21
N ASP A 9 31.94 -36.13 -26.61
CA ASP A 9 31.37 -34.85 -27.06
C ASP A 9 32.21 -34.19 -28.18
N LEU A 10 32.15 -34.75 -29.40
CA LEU A 10 32.94 -34.25 -30.54
C LEU A 10 32.50 -32.87 -31.06
N PHE A 11 31.25 -32.48 -30.80
CA PHE A 11 30.63 -31.26 -31.35
C PHE A 11 30.21 -30.25 -30.27
N GLY A 12 30.55 -30.50 -29.00
CA GLY A 12 30.24 -29.63 -27.85
C GLY A 12 28.76 -29.63 -27.44
N ARG A 13 28.00 -30.68 -27.75
CA ARG A 13 26.58 -30.80 -27.41
C ARG A 13 26.39 -30.91 -25.89
N ILE A 14 27.18 -31.75 -25.23
CA ILE A 14 27.11 -31.96 -23.78
C ILE A 14 27.61 -30.70 -23.06
N ASP A 15 28.71 -30.11 -23.53
CA ASP A 15 29.25 -28.86 -22.98
C ASP A 15 28.23 -27.71 -23.09
N LYS A 16 27.56 -27.56 -24.24
CA LYS A 16 26.50 -26.56 -24.42
C LYS A 16 25.29 -26.83 -23.52
N GLN A 17 24.92 -28.09 -23.29
CA GLN A 17 23.85 -28.44 -22.36
C GLN A 17 24.19 -28.08 -20.92
N ILE A 18 25.43 -28.36 -20.48
CA ILE A 18 25.93 -27.99 -19.15
C ILE A 18 25.93 -26.47 -19.01
N ASN A 19 26.47 -25.74 -20.00
CA ASN A 19 26.50 -24.28 -20.00
C ASN A 19 25.08 -23.69 -19.94
N ALA A 20 24.15 -24.19 -20.74
CA ALA A 20 22.77 -23.76 -20.71
C ALA A 20 22.10 -24.01 -19.35
N ALA A 21 22.37 -25.17 -18.72
CA ALA A 21 21.86 -25.47 -17.38
C ALA A 21 22.42 -24.53 -16.31
N GLN A 22 23.71 -24.17 -16.41
CA GLN A 22 24.32 -23.17 -15.53
C GLN A 22 23.69 -21.79 -15.71
N LEU A 23 23.54 -21.32 -16.95
CA LEU A 23 22.89 -20.04 -17.25
C LEU A 23 21.43 -20.02 -16.79
N ASN A 24 20.70 -21.12 -16.95
CA ASN A 24 19.33 -21.24 -16.45
C ASN A 24 19.26 -21.15 -14.93
N THR A 25 20.25 -21.72 -14.23
CA THR A 25 20.36 -21.59 -12.76
C THR A 25 20.57 -20.13 -12.36
N SER A 26 21.52 -19.43 -13.00
CA SER A 26 21.77 -18.00 -12.74
C SER A 26 20.53 -17.13 -13.04
N ALA A 27 19.77 -17.47 -14.09
CA ALA A 27 18.53 -16.78 -14.42
C ALA A 27 17.43 -16.99 -13.36
N LEU A 28 17.33 -18.20 -12.80
CA LEU A 28 16.40 -18.50 -11.71
C LEU A 28 16.76 -17.74 -10.42
N ASP A 29 18.05 -17.59 -10.11
CA ASP A 29 18.51 -16.79 -8.97
C ASP A 29 18.12 -15.31 -9.14
N ALA A 30 18.36 -14.73 -10.32
CA ALA A 30 17.94 -13.37 -10.62
C ALA A 30 16.41 -13.20 -10.56
N ALA A 31 15.64 -14.18 -11.06
CA ALA A 31 14.18 -14.16 -10.98
C ALA A 31 13.67 -14.21 -9.53
N ARG A 32 14.33 -14.98 -8.66
CA ARG A 32 14.03 -15.03 -7.23
C ARG A 32 14.27 -13.68 -6.56
N ASP A 33 15.39 -13.02 -6.84
CA ASP A 33 15.70 -11.70 -6.29
C ASP A 33 14.73 -10.63 -6.77
N ALA A 34 14.37 -10.65 -8.06
CA ALA A 34 13.35 -9.77 -8.63
C ALA A 34 11.98 -9.96 -7.96
N ALA A 35 11.56 -11.22 -7.74
CA ALA A 35 10.31 -11.51 -7.03
C ALA A 35 10.34 -10.98 -5.59
N ARG A 36 11.45 -11.16 -4.87
CA ARG A 36 11.63 -10.63 -3.51
C ARG A 36 11.55 -9.10 -3.47
N LEU A 37 12.21 -8.43 -4.42
CA LEU A 37 12.15 -6.97 -4.53
C LEU A 37 10.73 -6.49 -4.82
N SER A 38 10.03 -7.14 -5.75
CA SER A 38 8.65 -6.83 -6.11
C SER A 38 7.70 -6.93 -4.91
N VAL A 39 7.75 -8.03 -4.15
CA VAL A 39 6.92 -8.20 -2.93
C VAL A 39 7.26 -7.15 -1.88
N THR A 40 8.55 -6.84 -1.70
CA THR A 40 9.00 -5.81 -0.75
C THR A 40 8.47 -4.42 -1.14
N ALA A 41 8.61 -4.04 -2.40
CA ALA A 41 8.14 -2.76 -2.93
C ALA A 41 6.61 -2.63 -2.84
N ALA A 42 5.88 -3.70 -3.16
CA ALA A 42 4.43 -3.76 -3.03
C ALA A 42 3.99 -3.59 -1.56
N THR A 43 4.69 -4.26 -0.62
CA THR A 43 4.42 -4.16 0.82
C THR A 43 4.65 -2.73 1.32
N VAL A 44 5.77 -2.10 0.96
CA VAL A 44 6.08 -0.71 1.35
C VAL A 44 5.05 0.26 0.78
N SER A 45 4.77 0.18 -0.52
CA SER A 45 3.76 1.04 -1.17
C SER A 45 2.38 0.88 -0.54
N GLY A 46 2.01 -0.36 -0.23
CA GLY A 46 0.75 -0.66 0.45
C GLY A 46 0.70 -0.09 1.88
N TYR A 47 1.80 -0.11 2.62
CA TYR A 47 1.87 0.44 3.96
C TYR A 47 1.81 1.97 3.96
N LEU A 48 2.48 2.63 3.00
CA LEU A 48 2.35 4.08 2.81
C LEU A 48 0.90 4.49 2.47
N THR A 49 0.23 3.69 1.63
CA THR A 49 -1.18 3.88 1.30
C THR A 49 -2.06 3.78 2.55
N LEU A 50 -1.79 2.80 3.43
CA LEU A 50 -2.49 2.64 4.70
C LEU A 50 -2.32 3.88 5.59
N LEU A 51 -1.10 4.39 5.75
CA LEU A 51 -0.85 5.62 6.53
C LEU A 51 -1.56 6.84 5.94
N GLY A 52 -1.61 6.96 4.61
CA GLY A 52 -2.37 8.02 3.93
C GLY A 52 -3.88 7.92 4.19
N LEU A 53 -4.42 6.70 4.25
CA LEU A 53 -5.83 6.48 4.60
C LEU A 53 -6.11 6.81 6.06
N ASP A 54 -5.20 6.49 6.98
CA ASP A 54 -5.30 6.86 8.40
C ASP A 54 -5.30 8.40 8.56
N ALA A 55 -4.42 9.11 7.84
CA ALA A 55 -4.40 10.57 7.82
C ALA A 55 -5.69 11.16 7.22
N ARG A 56 -6.20 10.57 6.13
CA ARG A 56 -7.48 10.98 5.54
C ARG A 56 -8.64 10.77 6.50
N LEU A 57 -8.66 9.68 7.25
CA LEU A 57 -9.68 9.41 8.27
C LEU A 57 -9.67 10.48 9.36
N GLN A 58 -8.48 10.92 9.78
CA GLN A 58 -8.36 12.03 10.73
C GLN A 58 -8.96 13.32 10.18
N VAL A 59 -8.62 13.72 8.95
CA VAL A 59 -9.19 14.91 8.31
C VAL A 59 -10.72 14.83 8.19
N VAL A 60 -11.25 13.66 7.83
CA VAL A 60 -12.71 13.45 7.76
C VAL A 60 -13.36 13.63 9.14
N ARG A 61 -12.76 13.10 10.20
CA ARG A 61 -13.27 13.27 11.58
C ARG A 61 -13.27 14.75 11.99
N GLU A 62 -12.19 15.46 11.75
CA GLU A 62 -12.09 16.91 12.03
C GLU A 62 -13.14 17.71 11.25
N THR A 63 -13.37 17.34 9.98
CA THR A 63 -14.39 17.97 9.13
C THR A 63 -15.81 17.70 9.65
N ILE A 64 -16.10 16.46 10.10
CA ILE A 64 -17.38 16.11 10.73
C ILE A 64 -17.61 16.97 11.98
N THR A 65 -16.60 17.12 12.84
CA THR A 65 -16.68 17.97 14.02
C THR A 65 -16.97 19.43 13.66
N SER A 66 -16.27 19.98 12.65
CA SER A 66 -16.51 21.35 12.18
C SER A 66 -17.92 21.54 11.62
N ARG A 67 -18.43 20.58 10.84
CA ARG A 67 -19.80 20.63 10.27
C ARG A 67 -20.87 20.45 11.33
N ALA A 68 -20.62 19.62 12.35
CA ALA A 68 -21.51 19.48 13.49
C ALA A 68 -21.67 20.81 14.25
N GLU A 69 -20.57 21.55 14.42
CA GLU A 69 -20.59 22.85 15.08
C GLU A 69 -21.32 23.91 14.24
N ALA A 70 -21.09 23.95 12.93
CA ALA A 70 -21.84 24.81 12.01
C ALA A 70 -23.35 24.54 12.07
N LEU A 71 -23.74 23.25 12.08
CA LEU A 71 -25.13 22.84 12.23
C LEU A 71 -25.71 23.27 13.59
N ARG A 72 -24.94 23.16 14.68
CA ARG A 72 -25.35 23.61 16.02
C ARG A 72 -25.65 25.11 16.03
N ILE A 73 -24.79 25.92 15.41
CA ILE A 73 -24.96 27.38 15.28
C ILE A 73 -26.20 27.70 14.43
N ALA A 74 -26.37 27.06 13.28
CA ALA A 74 -27.52 27.24 12.40
C ALA A 74 -28.84 26.93 13.12
N ARG A 75 -28.90 25.79 13.83
CA ARG A 75 -30.05 25.42 14.68
C ARG A 75 -30.33 26.48 15.76
N SER A 76 -29.29 27.01 16.38
CA SER A 76 -29.45 28.06 17.39
C SER A 76 -30.06 29.33 16.80
N ARG A 77 -29.55 29.80 15.65
CA ARG A 77 -30.07 30.99 14.97
C ARG A 77 -31.50 30.79 14.46
N ALA A 78 -31.82 29.59 13.97
CA ALA A 78 -33.15 29.30 13.44
C ALA A 78 -34.22 29.38 14.55
N ARG A 79 -33.90 28.85 15.74
CA ARG A 79 -34.80 28.91 16.90
C ARG A 79 -35.15 30.33 17.36
N VAL A 80 -34.24 31.28 17.17
CA VAL A 80 -34.46 32.70 17.52
C VAL A 80 -34.91 33.56 16.33
N GLY A 81 -35.22 32.95 15.18
CA GLY A 81 -35.71 33.65 13.99
C GLY A 81 -34.66 34.43 13.19
N TYR A 82 -33.37 34.23 13.47
CA TYR A 82 -32.25 34.98 12.85
C TYR A 82 -31.72 34.37 11.54
N THR A 83 -32.22 33.22 11.11
CA THR A 83 -31.83 32.55 9.84
C THR A 83 -33.04 31.86 9.22
N SER A 84 -32.96 31.60 7.91
CA SER A 84 -34.00 30.91 7.15
C SER A 84 -33.98 29.39 7.41
N GLU A 85 -35.12 28.72 7.21
CA GLU A 85 -35.17 27.25 7.25
C GLU A 85 -34.25 26.65 6.17
N LEU A 86 -34.08 27.33 5.03
CA LEU A 86 -33.17 26.91 3.96
C LEU A 86 -31.72 26.75 4.45
N GLU A 87 -31.19 27.73 5.19
CA GLU A 87 -29.82 27.67 5.73
C GLU A 87 -29.64 26.52 6.74
N LEU A 88 -30.67 26.27 7.58
CA LEU A 88 -30.65 25.11 8.48
C LEU A 88 -30.61 23.80 7.69
N ARG A 89 -31.48 23.65 6.68
CA ARG A 89 -31.53 22.44 5.84
C ARG A 89 -30.22 22.22 5.07
N GLN A 90 -29.59 23.30 4.59
CA GLN A 90 -28.28 23.24 3.94
C GLN A 90 -27.21 22.72 4.91
N ALA A 91 -27.12 23.29 6.12
CA ALA A 91 -26.16 22.82 7.13
C ALA A 91 -26.39 21.35 7.54
N GLU A 92 -27.66 20.91 7.62
CA GLU A 92 -28.00 19.50 7.87
C GLU A 92 -27.53 18.60 6.72
N ALA A 93 -27.81 18.99 5.47
CA ALA A 93 -27.39 18.23 4.29
C ALA A 93 -25.86 18.09 4.21
N GLU A 94 -25.12 19.18 4.44
CA GLU A 94 -23.66 19.17 4.44
C GLU A 94 -23.05 18.28 5.54
N TYR A 95 -23.61 18.35 6.75
CA TYR A 95 -23.18 17.49 7.85
C TYR A 95 -23.41 16.02 7.51
N GLN A 96 -24.62 15.67 7.05
CA GLN A 96 -24.94 14.28 6.68
C GLN A 96 -24.06 13.79 5.54
N ALA A 97 -23.87 14.60 4.49
CA ALA A 97 -22.98 14.27 3.38
C ALA A 97 -21.53 14.00 3.82
N THR A 98 -21.06 14.69 4.86
CA THR A 98 -19.72 14.47 5.41
C THR A 98 -19.65 13.17 6.23
N VAL A 99 -20.66 12.88 7.04
CA VAL A 99 -20.71 11.67 7.90
C VAL A 99 -20.60 10.39 7.07
N VAL A 100 -21.21 10.34 5.88
CA VAL A 100 -21.16 9.15 5.01
C VAL A 100 -19.76 8.86 4.44
N ILE A 101 -18.84 9.82 4.47
CA ILE A 101 -17.46 9.63 3.98
C ILE A 101 -16.65 8.76 4.95
N GLN A 102 -16.88 8.88 6.25
CA GLN A 102 -16.12 8.14 7.27
C GLN A 102 -16.14 6.62 7.07
N PRO A 103 -17.30 5.94 6.91
CA PRO A 103 -17.32 4.49 6.70
C PRO A 103 -16.66 4.06 5.39
N GLN A 104 -16.68 4.92 4.35
CA GLN A 104 -15.98 4.63 3.10
C GLN A 104 -14.47 4.58 3.29
N VAL A 105 -13.91 5.53 4.06
CA VAL A 105 -12.47 5.53 4.39
C VAL A 105 -12.11 4.36 5.30
N GLN A 106 -12.94 4.03 6.28
CA GLN A 106 -12.72 2.86 7.15
C GLN A 106 -12.72 1.54 6.36
N LEU A 107 -13.62 1.39 5.37
CA LEU A 107 -13.62 0.24 4.48
C LEU A 107 -12.35 0.17 3.63
N ALA A 108 -11.86 1.30 3.13
CA ALA A 108 -10.61 1.37 2.39
C ALA A 108 -9.41 0.94 3.27
N ILE A 109 -9.37 1.37 4.54
CA ILE A 109 -8.37 0.94 5.52
C ILE A 109 -8.40 -0.58 5.69
N ALA A 110 -9.56 -1.16 5.98
CA ALA A 110 -9.69 -2.60 6.19
C ALA A 110 -9.28 -3.41 4.94
N ARG A 111 -9.64 -2.94 3.75
CA ARG A 111 -9.20 -3.57 2.48
C ARG A 111 -7.69 -3.52 2.31
N GLN A 112 -7.08 -2.39 2.65
CA GLN A 112 -5.64 -2.21 2.56
C GLN A 112 -4.88 -3.09 3.57
N GLU A 113 -5.39 -3.21 4.79
CA GLU A 113 -4.85 -4.12 5.81
C GLU A 113 -4.92 -5.60 5.36
N ASN A 114 -6.02 -6.00 4.73
CA ASN A 114 -6.19 -7.34 4.21
C ASN A 114 -5.22 -7.62 3.04
N ALA A 115 -5.04 -6.65 2.13
CA ALA A 115 -4.08 -6.77 1.03
C ALA A 115 -2.64 -6.91 1.55
N LEU A 116 -2.26 -6.12 2.56
CA LEU A 116 -0.96 -6.24 3.22
C LEU A 116 -0.79 -7.59 3.92
N SER A 117 -1.83 -8.06 4.60
CA SER A 117 -1.81 -9.37 5.27
C SER A 117 -1.54 -10.51 4.28
N ALA A 118 -2.14 -10.45 3.08
CA ALA A 118 -1.88 -11.42 2.01
C ALA A 118 -0.42 -11.39 1.53
N LEU A 119 0.18 -10.21 1.36
CA LEU A 119 1.59 -10.07 0.94
C LEU A 119 2.59 -10.63 1.96
N VAL A 120 2.26 -10.53 3.26
CA VAL A 120 3.13 -11.03 4.34
C VAL A 120 2.76 -12.45 4.81
N GLY A 121 1.83 -13.12 4.11
CA GLY A 121 1.41 -14.49 4.42
C GLY A 121 0.68 -14.65 5.75
N ARG A 122 -0.08 -13.64 6.18
CA ARG A 122 -0.87 -13.63 7.43
C ARG A 122 -2.36 -13.60 7.15
N THR A 123 -3.15 -14.07 8.11
CA THR A 123 -4.61 -13.96 8.09
C THR A 123 -5.03 -12.48 8.08
N PRO A 124 -6.10 -12.11 7.35
CA PRO A 124 -6.65 -10.76 7.34
C PRO A 124 -6.89 -10.21 8.75
N GLY A 125 -6.45 -8.98 9.00
CA GLY A 125 -6.60 -8.33 10.31
C GLY A 125 -5.90 -6.98 10.37
N PRO A 126 -6.04 -6.26 11.50
CA PRO A 126 -5.45 -4.94 11.65
C PRO A 126 -3.91 -4.99 11.62
N ILE A 127 -3.31 -4.03 10.93
CA ILE A 127 -1.84 -3.90 10.85
C ILE A 127 -1.39 -2.85 11.87
N PRO A 128 -0.47 -3.13 12.80
CA PRO A 128 0.00 -2.11 13.75
C PRO A 128 0.68 -0.95 13.01
N ARG A 129 0.39 0.28 13.44
CA ARG A 129 1.00 1.50 12.89
C ARG A 129 2.27 1.80 13.68
N GLY A 130 3.36 2.07 12.97
CA GLY A 130 4.57 2.65 13.53
C GLY A 130 4.50 4.17 13.53
N ALA A 131 5.42 4.81 12.81
CA ALA A 131 5.40 6.25 12.58
C ALA A 131 4.24 6.67 11.66
N THR A 132 3.74 7.88 11.88
CA THR A 132 2.79 8.56 10.99
C THR A 132 3.47 9.02 9.70
N LEU A 133 2.69 9.28 8.67
CA LEU A 133 3.20 9.61 7.33
C LEU A 133 4.14 10.83 7.34
N ASP A 134 3.85 11.84 8.16
CA ASP A 134 4.63 13.07 8.33
C ASP A 134 6.01 12.86 8.99
N ARG A 135 6.23 11.70 9.61
CA ARG A 135 7.49 11.35 10.30
C ARG A 135 8.37 10.39 9.51
N LEU A 136 7.96 9.99 8.30
CA LEU A 136 8.77 9.13 7.46
C LEU A 136 9.86 9.92 6.75
N ALA A 137 11.09 9.41 6.82
CA ALA A 137 12.22 9.94 6.06
C ALA A 137 12.53 9.03 4.88
N THR A 138 12.90 9.63 3.75
CA THR A 138 13.40 8.87 2.61
C THR A 138 14.73 8.23 3.00
N PRO A 139 14.90 6.90 2.82
CA PRO A 139 16.18 6.26 3.07
C PRO A 139 17.25 6.83 2.13
N GLY A 140 18.43 7.10 2.67
CA GLY A 140 19.57 7.57 1.89
C GLY A 140 20.01 6.53 0.86
N VAL A 141 20.47 6.97 -0.31
CA VAL A 141 21.04 6.09 -1.33
C VAL A 141 22.41 5.61 -0.84
N PRO A 142 22.67 4.29 -0.75
CA PRO A 142 23.97 3.77 -0.36
C PRO A 142 25.07 4.22 -1.33
N THR A 143 26.18 4.72 -0.79
CA THR A 143 27.38 5.01 -1.59
C THR A 143 28.00 3.69 -2.04
N GLY A 144 28.10 3.45 -3.35
CA GLY A 144 28.71 2.25 -3.92
C GLY A 144 27.83 1.40 -4.85
N LEU A 145 26.63 1.86 -5.22
CA LEU A 145 25.85 1.21 -6.28
C LEU A 145 26.62 1.31 -7.62
N PRO A 146 26.79 0.20 -8.36
CA PRO A 146 27.37 0.25 -9.69
C PRO A 146 26.61 1.24 -10.57
N SER A 147 27.33 2.10 -11.29
CA SER A 147 26.73 3.05 -12.24
C SER A 147 25.87 2.37 -13.30
N ASP A 148 26.10 1.08 -13.54
CA ASP A 148 25.34 0.25 -14.47
C ASP A 148 23.87 0.06 -14.06
N LEU A 149 23.51 0.35 -12.80
CA LEU A 149 22.11 0.33 -12.32
C LEU A 149 21.33 1.62 -12.65
N LEU A 150 21.97 2.66 -13.18
CA LEU A 150 21.37 3.97 -13.49
C LEU A 150 21.13 4.21 -14.99
N ARG A 151 21.39 3.22 -15.86
CA ARG A 151 21.13 3.29 -17.30
C ARG A 151 19.79 2.70 -17.68
#